data_AF-A0A1W6Z6W6-F1
#
_entry.id   AF-A0A1W6Z6W6-F1
#
_cell.length_a   1.000
_cell.length_b   1.000
_cell.length_c   1.000
_cell.angle_alpha   90.00
_cell.angle_beta   90.00
_cell.angle_gamma   90.00
#
_symmetry.space_group_name_H-M   'P 1'
#
loop_
_entity.id
_entity.type
_entity.pdbx_description
1 polymer ?
#
loop_
_entity_poly.entity_id
_entity_poly.type
_entity_poly.pdbx_seq_one_letter_code
_entity_poly.pdbx_strand_id
1 'polypeptide(L)'
;MDTSPISAGDAATVLSAIAATIAIVVAYQVYLGQKQLLQRQLLVPLWDHVAALKSIDPVRPVTYDIIKTVNTLELVARCCEREMIDANIIKRTFGDQFVTHYEDVQRCHRIPGLLQDGNTLLKQNKAATDFYNALLNERVSYRRAA
;
A
#
# COMPACT_ATOMS: atom_id res chain seq x y z
N MET A 1 35.66 51.97 16.44
CA MET A 1 34.84 50.78 16.77
C MET A 1 33.54 51.03 16.04
N ASP A 2 33.54 50.75 14.74
CA ASP A 2 32.55 51.28 13.82
C ASP A 2 31.33 50.36 13.81
N THR A 3 30.31 50.77 14.56
CA THR A 3 28.97 50.18 14.45
C THR A 3 28.25 50.90 13.31
N SER A 4 28.51 50.48 12.07
CA SER A 4 27.70 50.91 10.93
C SER A 4 26.24 50.50 11.18
N PRO A 5 25.27 51.42 11.05
CA PRO A 5 23.86 51.07 11.20
C PRO A 5 23.48 50.11 10.08
N ILE A 6 22.96 48.94 10.45
CA ILE A 6 22.38 47.99 9.51
C ILE A 6 21.30 48.75 8.73
N SER A 7 21.47 48.87 7.41
CA SER A 7 20.47 49.52 6.55
C SER A 7 19.14 48.79 6.67
N ALA A 8 18.02 49.52 6.67
CA ALA A 8 16.68 48.92 6.74
C ALA A 8 16.46 47.86 5.65
N GLY A 9 17.15 47.97 4.51
CA GLY A 9 17.14 46.97 3.44
C GLY A 9 17.85 45.66 3.80
N ASP A 10 18.95 45.72 4.56
CA ASP A 10 19.70 44.54 5.00
C ASP A 10 18.94 43.80 6.12
N ALA A 11 18.28 44.54 7.00
CA ALA A 11 17.39 43.96 8.01
C ALA A 11 16.16 43.27 7.37
N ALA A 12 15.57 43.86 6.33
CA ALA A 12 14.41 43.31 5.64
C ALA A 12 14.73 42.03 4.85
N THR A 13 15.91 41.95 4.23
CA THR A 13 16.34 40.74 3.50
C THR A 13 16.61 39.57 4.43
N VAL A 14 17.27 39.82 5.58
CA VAL A 14 17.51 38.79 6.61
C VAL A 14 16.18 38.29 7.20
N LEU A 15 15.26 39.20 7.54
CA LEU A 15 13.93 38.83 8.04
C LEU A 15 13.13 38.02 7.02
N SER A 16 13.18 38.38 5.74
CA SER A 16 12.52 37.65 4.66
C SER A 16 13.10 36.24 4.48
N ALA A 17 14.43 36.10 4.56
CA ALA A 17 15.10 34.80 4.47
C ALA A 17 14.73 33.86 5.65
N ILE A 18 14.63 34.42 6.86
CA ILE A 18 14.18 33.68 8.05
C ILE A 18 12.71 33.28 7.91
N ALA A 19 11.85 34.20 7.45
CA ALA A 19 10.43 33.89 7.23
C ALA A 19 10.25 32.78 6.17
N ALA A 20 11.01 32.83 5.07
CA ALA A 20 10.97 31.81 4.02
C ALA A 20 11.43 30.44 4.53
N THR A 21 12.49 30.38 5.32
CA THR A 21 12.97 29.10 5.89
C THR A 21 11.96 28.51 6.88
N ILE A 22 11.36 29.31 7.75
CA ILE A 22 10.28 28.86 8.65
C ILE A 22 9.09 28.36 7.83
N ALA A 23 8.68 29.10 6.79
CA ALA A 23 7.57 28.70 5.93
C ALA A 23 7.83 27.36 5.23
N ILE A 24 9.05 27.11 4.74
CA ILE A 24 9.44 25.83 4.13
C ILE A 24 9.37 24.70 5.16
N VAL A 25 9.88 24.90 6.37
CA VAL A 25 9.85 23.89 7.43
C VAL A 25 8.41 23.55 7.82
N VAL A 26 7.56 24.56 8.02
CA VAL A 26 6.14 24.37 8.35
C VAL A 26 5.40 23.67 7.20
N ALA A 27 5.63 24.09 5.96
CA ALA A 27 5.03 23.45 4.79
C ALA A 27 5.43 21.97 4.69
N TYR A 28 6.69 21.64 4.99
CA TYR A 28 7.16 20.26 5.02
C TYR A 28 6.48 19.43 6.12
N GLN A 29 6.33 19.98 7.32
CA GLN A 29 5.61 19.31 8.41
C GLN A 29 4.13 19.07 8.08
N VAL A 30 3.46 20.07 7.50
CA VAL A 30 2.07 19.94 7.04
C VAL A 30 1.95 18.89 5.94
N TYR A 31 2.87 18.87 4.98
CA TYR A 31 2.91 17.87 3.92
C TYR A 31 3.04 16.43 4.48
N LEU A 32 3.94 16.22 5.45
CA LEU A 32 4.08 14.92 6.11
C LEU A 32 2.80 14.50 6.85
N GLY A 33 2.15 15.43 7.55
CA GLY A 33 0.88 15.18 8.23
C GLY A 33 -0.26 14.84 7.25
N GLN A 34 -0.38 15.58 6.15
CA GLN A 34 -1.37 15.32 5.11
C GLN A 34 -1.16 13.96 4.45
N LYS A 35 0.09 13.56 4.20
CA LYS A 35 0.41 12.23 3.65
C LYS A 35 -0.09 11.11 4.57
N GLN A 36 0.13 11.21 5.88
CA GLN A 36 -0.34 10.20 6.84
C GLN A 36 -1.87 10.14 6.96
N LEU A 37 -2.53 11.31 6.93
CA LEU A 37 -3.99 11.39 6.94
C LEU A 37 -4.60 10.75 5.69
N LEU A 38 -4.06 11.06 4.52
CA LEU A 38 -4.46 10.46 3.24
C LEU A 38 -4.28 8.94 3.27
N GLN A 39 -3.14 8.45 3.76
CA GLN A 39 -2.89 7.02 3.91
C GLN A 39 -3.95 6.33 4.79
N ARG A 40 -4.35 6.95 5.92
CA ARG A 40 -5.42 6.40 6.79
C ARG A 40 -6.79 6.42 6.12
N GLN A 41 -7.12 7.50 5.41
CA GLN A 41 -8.40 7.63 4.70
C GLN A 41 -8.54 6.63 3.56
N LEU A 42 -7.44 6.29 2.88
CA LEU A 42 -7.41 5.27 1.83
C LEU A 42 -7.46 3.84 2.40
N LEU A 43 -6.93 3.64 3.61
CA LEU A 43 -6.87 2.32 4.23
C LEU A 43 -8.25 1.79 4.65
N VAL A 44 -9.14 2.65 5.14
CA VAL A 44 -10.51 2.28 5.57
C VAL A 44 -11.34 1.64 4.43
N PRO A 45 -11.52 2.25 3.26
CA PRO A 45 -12.30 1.64 2.18
C PRO A 45 -11.64 0.37 1.63
N LEU A 46 -10.31 0.31 1.59
CA LEU A 46 -9.61 -0.92 1.20
C LEU A 46 -9.81 -2.04 2.23
N TRP A 47 -9.88 -1.71 3.51
CA TRP A 47 -10.24 -2.66 4.56
C TRP A 47 -11.59 -3.27 4.30
N ASP A 48 -12.61 -2.46 4.02
CA ASP A 48 -13.95 -2.95 3.75
C ASP A 48 -13.97 -3.86 2.50
N HIS A 49 -13.19 -3.54 1.46
CA HIS A 49 -13.08 -4.37 0.27
C HIS A 49 -12.41 -5.72 0.52
N VAL A 50 -11.31 -5.75 1.29
CA VAL A 50 -10.60 -7.00 1.62
C VAL A 50 -11.42 -7.84 2.60
N ALA A 51 -12.01 -7.23 3.62
CA ALA A 51 -12.83 -7.91 4.62
C ALA A 51 -14.15 -8.46 4.03
N ALA A 52 -14.65 -7.86 2.95
CA ALA A 52 -15.82 -8.36 2.22
C ALA A 52 -15.51 -9.53 1.27
N LEU A 53 -14.24 -9.95 1.14
CA LEU A 53 -13.88 -11.15 0.39
C LEU A 53 -14.36 -12.38 1.14
N LYS A 54 -15.09 -13.24 0.42
CA LYS A 54 -15.49 -14.56 0.94
C LYS A 54 -14.39 -15.56 0.65
N SER A 55 -14.21 -16.53 1.53
CA SER A 55 -13.36 -17.70 1.23
C SER A 55 -13.92 -18.41 0.00
N ILE A 56 -13.02 -18.79 -0.91
CA ILE A 56 -13.37 -19.45 -2.17
C ILE A 56 -13.33 -20.95 -1.93
N ASP A 57 -14.40 -21.66 -2.28
CA ASP A 57 -14.39 -23.12 -2.32
C ASP A 57 -13.67 -23.59 -3.60
N PRO A 58 -12.48 -24.22 -3.51
CA PRO A 58 -11.74 -24.68 -4.68
C PRO A 58 -12.43 -25.83 -5.42
N VAL A 59 -13.36 -26.54 -4.77
CA VAL A 59 -14.11 -27.67 -5.34
C VAL A 59 -15.30 -27.19 -6.18
N ARG A 60 -15.91 -26.07 -5.78
CA ARG A 60 -17.03 -25.43 -6.48
C ARG A 60 -16.77 -23.95 -6.70
N PRO A 61 -15.76 -23.60 -7.52
CA PRO A 61 -15.36 -22.22 -7.74
C PRO A 61 -16.46 -21.42 -8.45
N VAL A 62 -16.86 -20.30 -7.86
CA VAL A 62 -17.74 -19.32 -8.49
C VAL A 62 -16.88 -18.28 -9.19
N THR A 63 -17.04 -18.18 -10.52
CA THR A 63 -16.23 -17.31 -11.38
C THR A 63 -16.22 -15.85 -10.95
N TYR A 64 -17.39 -15.33 -10.58
CA TYR A 64 -17.54 -13.96 -10.10
C TYR A 64 -16.70 -13.70 -8.84
N ASP A 65 -16.71 -14.63 -7.88
CA ASP A 65 -15.99 -14.48 -6.62
C ASP A 65 -14.47 -14.56 -6.83
N ILE A 66 -14.01 -15.41 -7.76
CA ILE A 66 -12.58 -15.49 -8.11
C ILE A 66 -12.10 -14.20 -8.76
N ILE A 67 -12.81 -13.69 -9.78
CA ILE A 67 -12.43 -12.45 -10.46
C ILE A 67 -12.44 -11.28 -9.46
N LYS A 68 -13.48 -11.19 -8.63
CA LYS A 68 -13.57 -10.16 -7.58
C LYS A 68 -12.39 -10.24 -6.61
N THR A 69 -12.03 -11.44 -6.17
CA THR A 69 -10.91 -11.66 -5.26
C THR A 69 -9.59 -11.25 -5.90
N VAL A 70 -9.31 -11.70 -7.13
CA VAL A 70 -8.07 -11.36 -7.82
C VAL A 70 -7.95 -9.86 -8.07
N ASN A 71 -9.01 -9.21 -8.53
CA ASN A 71 -9.02 -7.76 -8.72
C ASN A 71 -8.78 -7.00 -7.41
N THR A 72 -9.32 -7.51 -6.30
CA THR A 72 -9.12 -6.90 -4.98
C THR A 72 -7.68 -7.08 -4.50
N LEU A 73 -7.09 -8.27 -4.66
CA LEU A 73 -5.68 -8.53 -4.34
C LEU A 73 -4.75 -7.66 -5.21
N GLU A 74 -5.04 -7.53 -6.50
CA GLU A 74 -4.28 -6.67 -7.42
C GLU A 74 -4.36 -5.19 -7.00
N LEU A 75 -5.56 -4.71 -6.65
CA LEU A 75 -5.75 -3.32 -6.21
C LEU A 75 -4.90 -3.03 -4.96
N VAL A 76 -4.98 -3.88 -3.95
CA VAL A 76 -4.20 -3.74 -2.71
C VAL A 76 -2.70 -3.74 -3.01
N ALA A 77 -2.24 -4.67 -3.83
CA ALA A 77 -0.83 -4.76 -4.20
C ALA A 77 -0.33 -3.53 -4.97
N ARG A 78 -1.11 -3.01 -5.93
CA ARG A 78 -0.78 -1.77 -6.66
C ARG A 78 -0.77 -0.55 -5.76
N CYS A 79 -1.68 -0.47 -4.78
CA CYS A 79 -1.67 0.61 -3.80
C CYS A 79 -0.41 0.58 -2.92
N CYS A 80 0.10 -0.60 -2.59
CA CYS A 80 1.37 -0.76 -1.88
C CYS A 80 2.56 -0.41 -2.78
N GLU A 81 2.57 -0.86 -4.04
CA GLU A 81 3.64 -0.59 -5.02
C GLU A 81 3.82 0.92 -5.28
N ARG A 82 2.72 1.68 -5.31
CA ARG A 82 2.72 3.12 -5.55
C ARG A 82 2.94 3.96 -4.28
N GLU A 83 3.29 3.34 -3.16
CA GLU A 83 3.43 3.98 -1.84
C GLU A 83 2.19 4.78 -1.39
N MET A 84 1.02 4.50 -2.00
CA MET A 84 -0.24 5.12 -1.59
C MET A 84 -0.62 4.66 -0.19
N ILE A 85 -0.18 3.47 0.19
CA ILE A 85 -0.34 2.87 1.52
C ILE A 85 0.98 2.21 1.90
N ASP A 86 1.35 2.33 3.18
CA ASP A 86 2.48 1.59 3.72
C ASP A 86 2.21 0.08 3.67
N ALA A 87 3.01 -0.62 2.87
CA ALA A 87 2.93 -2.07 2.73
C ALA A 87 3.03 -2.79 4.09
N ASN A 88 3.79 -2.27 5.05
CA ASN A 88 3.92 -2.88 6.37
C ASN A 88 2.61 -2.88 7.15
N ILE A 89 1.77 -1.86 6.96
CA ILE A 89 0.44 -1.82 7.58
C ILE A 89 -0.41 -2.92 6.95
N ILE A 90 -0.46 -3.01 5.62
CA ILE A 90 -1.24 -4.05 4.94
C ILE A 90 -0.78 -5.46 5.32
N LYS A 91 0.53 -5.69 5.35
CA LYS A 91 1.10 -6.99 5.73
C LYS A 91 0.71 -7.40 7.15
N ARG A 92 0.69 -6.46 8.10
CA ARG A 92 0.33 -6.74 9.50
C ARG A 92 -1.17 -6.96 9.68
N THR A 93 -2.01 -6.18 9.00
CA THR A 93 -3.45 -6.23 9.23
C THR A 93 -4.18 -7.24 8.34
N PHE A 94 -3.69 -7.48 7.12
CA PHE A 94 -4.32 -8.37 6.13
C PHE A 94 -3.40 -9.41 5.55
N GLY A 95 -2.12 -9.50 5.95
CA GLY A 95 -1.17 -10.43 5.33
C GLY A 95 -1.67 -11.87 5.32
N ASP A 96 -2.33 -12.29 6.41
CA ASP A 96 -2.93 -13.62 6.52
C ASP A 96 -4.08 -13.84 5.54
N GLN A 97 -5.03 -12.91 5.49
CA GLN A 97 -6.16 -12.97 4.56
C GLN A 97 -5.70 -12.90 3.10
N PHE A 98 -4.71 -12.05 2.81
CA PHE A 98 -4.12 -11.93 1.48
C PHE A 98 -3.52 -13.26 1.02
N VAL A 99 -2.71 -13.90 1.87
CA VAL A 99 -2.13 -15.22 1.59
C VAL A 99 -3.20 -16.27 1.39
N THR A 100 -4.20 -16.35 2.29
CA THR A 100 -5.28 -17.32 2.18
C THR A 100 -6.07 -17.16 0.88
N HIS A 101 -6.51 -15.94 0.55
CA HIS A 101 -7.26 -15.70 -0.67
C HIS A 101 -6.43 -15.92 -1.94
N TYR A 102 -5.14 -15.59 -1.91
CA TYR A 102 -4.23 -15.87 -3.00
C TYR A 102 -4.08 -17.39 -3.22
N GLU A 103 -3.87 -18.16 -2.16
CA GLU A 103 -3.76 -19.61 -2.22
C GLU A 103 -5.08 -20.28 -2.64
N ASP A 104 -6.22 -19.80 -2.15
CA ASP A 104 -7.53 -20.31 -2.52
C ASP A 104 -7.79 -20.17 -4.02
N VAL A 105 -7.48 -18.99 -4.59
CA VAL A 105 -7.53 -18.78 -6.05
C VAL A 105 -6.53 -19.69 -6.76
N GLN A 106 -5.30 -19.82 -6.25
CA GLN A 106 -4.27 -20.63 -6.88
C GLN A 106 -4.67 -22.12 -6.98
N ARG A 107 -5.42 -22.63 -5.99
CA ARG A 107 -5.94 -24.01 -5.96
C ARG A 107 -7.11 -24.25 -6.92
N CYS A 108 -7.69 -23.21 -7.51
CA CYS A 108 -8.76 -23.35 -8.51
C CYS A 108 -8.18 -23.81 -9.86
N HIS A 109 -8.12 -25.12 -10.09
CA HIS A 109 -7.64 -25.70 -11.35
C HIS A 109 -8.58 -25.50 -12.53
N ARG A 110 -9.88 -25.33 -12.29
CA ARG A 110 -10.87 -25.12 -13.34
C ARG A 110 -11.88 -24.07 -12.91
N ILE A 111 -11.91 -22.96 -13.63
CA ILE A 111 -12.85 -21.87 -13.38
C ILE A 111 -13.97 -21.95 -14.43
N PRO A 112 -15.24 -22.09 -14.02
CA PRO A 112 -16.36 -22.12 -14.97
C PRO A 112 -16.37 -20.88 -15.87
N GLY A 113 -16.52 -21.06 -17.18
CA GLY A 113 -16.59 -19.93 -18.13
C GLY A 113 -15.26 -19.21 -18.42
N LEU A 114 -14.13 -19.65 -17.87
CA LEU A 114 -12.79 -19.20 -18.25
C LEU A 114 -11.98 -20.36 -18.82
N LEU A 115 -11.13 -20.06 -19.80
CA LEU A 115 -10.17 -21.01 -20.37
C LEU A 115 -8.90 -21.17 -19.52
N GLN A 116 -8.76 -20.35 -18.48
CA GLN A 116 -7.56 -20.23 -17.67
C GLN A 116 -7.81 -20.79 -16.27
N ASP A 117 -6.78 -21.37 -15.66
CA ASP A 117 -6.81 -21.76 -14.26
C ASP A 117 -6.48 -20.55 -13.35
N GLY A 118 -6.76 -20.69 -12.05
CA GLY A 118 -6.51 -19.62 -11.09
C GLY A 118 -5.03 -19.24 -11.00
N ASN A 119 -4.11 -20.20 -11.22
CA ASN A 119 -2.67 -19.93 -11.22
C ASN A 119 -2.24 -19.04 -12.41
N THR A 120 -2.74 -19.31 -13.61
CA THR A 120 -2.49 -18.51 -14.80
C THR A 120 -3.05 -17.10 -14.64
N LEU A 121 -4.24 -17.01 -14.05
CA LEU A 121 -4.93 -15.75 -13.79
C LEU A 121 -4.19 -14.90 -12.74
N LEU A 122 -3.59 -15.52 -11.72
CA LEU A 122 -2.73 -14.83 -10.75
C LEU A 122 -1.39 -14.40 -11.36
N LYS A 123 -0.77 -15.22 -12.22
CA LYS A 123 0.50 -14.88 -12.89
C LYS A 123 0.41 -13.67 -13.81
N GLN A 124 -0.77 -13.38 -14.36
CA GLN A 124 -1.02 -12.15 -15.12
C GLN A 124 -0.96 -10.91 -14.22
N ASN A 125 -1.22 -11.08 -12.92
CA ASN A 125 -1.20 -10.03 -11.92
C ASN A 125 0.15 -10.00 -11.20
N LYS A 126 1.13 -9.34 -11.84
CA LYS A 126 2.49 -9.21 -11.32
C LYS A 126 2.51 -8.56 -9.93
N ALA A 127 1.79 -7.46 -9.72
CA ALA A 127 1.76 -6.76 -8.45
C ALA A 127 1.30 -7.67 -7.29
N ALA A 128 0.20 -8.41 -7.48
CA ALA A 128 -0.31 -9.34 -6.48
C ALA A 128 0.68 -10.49 -6.19
N THR A 129 1.33 -11.00 -7.23
CA THR A 129 2.35 -12.06 -7.12
C THR A 129 3.58 -11.58 -6.34
N ASP A 130 4.09 -10.39 -6.66
CA ASP A 130 5.25 -9.80 -6.00
C ASP A 130 4.96 -9.50 -4.52
N PHE A 131 3.75 -8.99 -4.22
CA PHE A 131 3.31 -8.76 -2.85
C PHE A 131 3.16 -10.05 -2.05
N TYR A 132 2.60 -11.10 -2.65
CA TYR A 132 2.52 -12.44 -2.06
C TYR A 132 3.91 -13.02 -1.75
N ASN A 133 4.85 -12.92 -2.69
CA ASN A 133 6.23 -13.38 -2.48
C ASN A 133 6.92 -12.61 -1.35
N ALA A 134 6.69 -11.29 -1.26
CA ALA A 134 7.22 -10.47 -0.18
C ALA A 134 6.68 -10.92 1.20
N LEU A 135 5.39 -11.25 1.29
CA LEU A 135 4.76 -11.79 2.49
C LEU A 135 5.36 -13.14 2.91
N LEU A 136 5.58 -14.05 1.95
CA LEU A 136 6.19 -15.35 2.24
C LEU A 136 7.63 -15.22 2.73
N ASN A 137 8.44 -14.40 2.07
CA ASN A 137 9.84 -14.18 2.43
C ASN A 137 9.98 -13.63 3.85
N GLU A 138 9.09 -12.72 4.26
CA GLU A 138 9.07 -12.14 5.60
C GLU A 138 8.71 -13.18 6.66
N ARG A 139 7.70 -14.04 6.40
CA ARG A 139 7.33 -15.14 7.29
C ARG A 139 8.45 -16.18 7.46
N VAL A 140 9.13 -16.54 6.37
CA VAL A 140 10.27 -17.48 6.41
C VAL A 140 11.43 -16.88 7.21
N SER A 141 11.68 -15.59 7.06
CA SER A 141 12.73 -14.88 7.80
C SER A 141 12.42 -14.83 9.30
N TYR A 142 11.17 -14.54 9.67
CA TYR A 142 10.74 -14.54 11.07
C TYR A 142 10.88 -15.93 11.72
N ARG A 143 10.48 -17.00 11.02
CA ARG A 143 10.62 -18.38 11.52
C ARG A 143 12.07 -18.83 11.71
N ARG A 144 13.02 -18.27 10.94
CA ARG A 144 14.45 -18.57 11.08
C ARG A 144 15.14 -17.81 12.22
N ALA A 145 14.53 -16.71 12.68
CA ALA A 145 15.06 -15.86 13.74
C ALA A 145 14.48 -16.18 15.12
N ALA A 146 13.46 -17.04 15.19
CA ALA A 146 12.85 -17.58 16.40
C ALA A 146 13.43 -18.97 16.73
#